data_AF-H1VU31-F1
#
_entry.id   AF-H1VU31-F1
#
_cell.length_a   1.000
_cell.length_b   1.000
_cell.length_c   1.000
_cell.angle_alpha   90.00
_cell.angle_beta   90.00
_cell.angle_gamma   90.00
#
_symmetry.space_group_name_H-M   'P 1'
#
loop_
_entity.id
_entity.type
_entity.pdbx_description
1 polymer ?
#
loop_
_entity_poly.entity_id
_entity_poly.type
_entity_poly.pdbx_seq_one_letter_code
_entity_poly.pdbx_strand_id
1 'polypeptide(L)'
;MTVPETLREKYASERDKRLRPENLQKWISFREPELADMDRDLNIDYEALRSRDQPLENGSEVQVLIVGAGIHGVVMAHRLVTEGGIKNDDLVLVDRAGGYGGTWYWNRYPGVMCDVEGYCYLPLLEETGYVPSKR
;
A
#
# COMPACT_ATOMS: atom_id res chain seq x y z
N MET A 1 5.69 -20.79 30.58
CA MET A 1 7.16 -20.66 30.46
C MET A 1 7.55 -19.26 30.88
N THR A 2 8.47 -19.12 31.82
CA THR A 2 9.05 -17.82 32.19
C THR A 2 10.29 -17.56 31.33
N VAL A 3 10.38 -16.37 30.76
CA VAL A 3 11.56 -15.95 29.99
C VAL A 3 12.76 -15.82 30.95
N PRO A 4 13.92 -16.42 30.66
CA PRO A 4 15.11 -16.30 31.50
C PRO A 4 15.52 -14.84 31.71
N GLU A 5 15.96 -14.51 32.93
CA GLU A 5 16.36 -13.15 33.30
C GLU A 5 17.52 -12.62 32.45
N THR A 6 18.50 -13.47 32.17
CA THR A 6 19.64 -13.18 31.28
C THR A 6 19.22 -12.75 29.88
N LEU A 7 18.11 -13.30 29.35
CA LEU A 7 17.58 -12.92 28.04
C LEU A 7 16.92 -11.53 28.09
N ARG A 8 16.23 -11.22 29.19
CA ARG A 8 15.63 -9.89 29.40
C ARG A 8 16.71 -8.81 29.53
N GLU A 9 17.79 -9.10 30.24
CA GLU A 9 18.94 -8.19 30.37
C GLU A 9 19.59 -7.93 29.00
N LYS A 10 19.77 -8.98 28.18
CA LYS A 10 20.30 -8.82 26.82
C LYS A 10 19.37 -7.96 25.96
N TYR A 11 18.05 -8.15 26.04
CA TYR A 11 17.08 -7.32 25.32
C TYR A 11 17.11 -5.86 25.78
N ALA A 12 17.19 -5.61 27.09
CA ALA A 12 17.31 -4.26 27.64
C ALA A 12 18.59 -3.57 27.13
N SER A 13 19.74 -4.26 27.23
CA SER A 13 21.03 -3.74 26.75
C SER A 13 21.01 -3.40 25.25
N GLU A 14 20.40 -4.23 24.40
CA GLU A 14 20.30 -3.95 22.96
C GLU A 14 19.30 -2.83 22.63
N ARG A 15 18.20 -2.73 23.36
CA ARG A 15 17.22 -1.65 23.24
C ARG A 15 17.86 -0.31 23.61
N ASP A 16 18.54 -0.25 24.76
CA ASP A 16 19.07 0.99 25.31
C ASP A 16 20.20 1.59 24.45
N LYS A 17 20.93 0.75 23.68
CA LYS A 17 21.86 1.23 22.63
C LYS A 17 21.19 2.08 21.54
N ARG A 18 19.89 1.89 21.29
CA ARG A 18 19.13 2.46 20.17
C ARG A 18 18.10 3.49 20.60
N LEU A 19 17.72 3.51 21.87
CA LEU A 19 16.86 4.53 22.47
C LEU A 19 17.62 5.84 22.68
N ARG A 20 17.70 6.64 21.61
CA ARG A 20 18.25 7.99 21.65
C ARG A 20 17.19 8.96 21.11
N PRO A 21 16.70 9.93 21.91
CA PRO A 21 15.67 10.88 21.47
C PRO A 21 16.03 11.61 20.16
N GLU A 22 17.31 11.91 19.97
CA GLU A 22 17.85 12.54 18.77
C GLU A 22 17.74 11.67 17.50
N ASN A 23 17.54 10.35 17.63
CA ASN A 23 17.37 9.49 16.46
C ASN A 23 16.08 9.77 15.69
N LEU A 24 15.04 10.33 16.34
CA LEU A 24 13.80 10.70 15.65
C LEU A 24 14.00 11.88 14.70
N GLN A 25 15.00 12.73 14.95
CA GLN A 25 15.33 13.88 14.10
C GLN A 25 16.21 13.49 12.89
N LYS A 26 16.64 12.23 12.79
CA LYS A 26 17.49 11.74 11.68
C LYS A 26 16.70 11.32 10.45
N TRP A 27 15.38 11.21 10.55
CA TRP A 27 14.53 10.88 9.43
C TRP A 27 14.24 12.14 8.65
N ILE A 28 14.71 12.19 7.41
CA ILE A 28 14.36 13.23 6.44
C ILE A 28 13.12 12.79 5.67
N SER A 29 12.27 13.74 5.30
CA SER A 29 11.10 13.45 4.50
C SER A 29 11.43 13.64 3.02
N PHE A 30 11.15 12.65 2.17
CA PHE A 30 11.25 12.84 0.71
C PHE A 30 10.22 13.84 0.16
N ARG A 31 9.31 14.35 1.01
CA ARG A 31 8.41 15.45 0.67
C ARG A 31 9.07 16.82 0.80
N GLU A 32 10.28 16.90 1.35
CA GLU A 32 11.07 18.13 1.36
C GLU A 32 11.41 18.54 -0.09
N PRO A 33 11.31 19.84 -0.46
CA PRO A 33 11.50 20.29 -1.85
C PRO A 33 12.82 19.83 -2.49
N GLU A 34 13.89 19.76 -1.70
CA GLU A 34 15.23 19.35 -2.12
C GLU A 34 15.30 17.86 -2.50
N LEU A 35 14.38 17.04 -1.99
CA LEU A 35 14.32 15.60 -2.19
C LEU A 35 13.07 15.15 -2.95
N ALA A 36 12.26 16.08 -3.43
CA ALA A 36 10.98 15.78 -4.09
C ALA A 36 11.13 14.85 -5.31
N ASP A 37 12.29 14.89 -5.98
CA ASP A 37 12.59 13.98 -7.10
C ASP A 37 12.68 12.51 -6.67
N MET A 38 13.10 12.24 -5.42
CA MET A 38 13.17 10.89 -4.87
C MET A 38 11.79 10.28 -4.57
N ASP A 39 10.75 11.11 -4.47
CA ASP A 39 9.36 10.71 -4.24
C ASP A 39 8.54 10.65 -5.56
N ARG A 40 9.23 10.69 -6.70
CA ARG A 40 8.62 10.60 -8.03
C ARG A 40 8.15 9.17 -8.33
N ASP A 41 7.02 9.07 -9.00
CA ASP A 41 6.59 7.82 -9.61
C ASP A 41 7.43 7.47 -10.84
N LEU A 42 8.19 6.38 -10.72
CA LEU A 42 9.04 5.85 -11.78
C LEU A 42 8.30 4.90 -12.73
N ASN A 43 7.08 4.48 -12.37
CA ASN A 43 6.32 3.45 -13.07
C ASN A 43 5.12 3.99 -13.84
N ILE A 44 4.84 5.29 -13.70
CA ILE A 44 3.72 5.95 -14.37
C ILE A 44 4.03 6.22 -15.83
N ASP A 45 3.09 5.84 -16.69
CA ASP A 45 3.03 6.29 -18.08
C ASP A 45 2.05 7.45 -18.17
N TYR A 46 2.58 8.68 -18.19
CA TYR A 46 1.77 9.89 -18.25
C TYR A 46 1.02 10.05 -19.57
N GLU A 47 1.53 9.51 -20.68
CA GLU A 47 0.86 9.59 -21.98
C GLU A 47 -0.36 8.67 -22.01
N ALA A 48 -0.18 7.44 -21.52
CA ALA A 48 -1.28 6.50 -21.36
C ALA A 48 -2.33 7.00 -20.36
N LEU A 49 -1.93 7.71 -19.29
CA LEU A 49 -2.88 8.26 -18.32
C LEU A 49 -3.68 9.43 -18.88
N ARG A 50 -3.04 10.34 -19.62
CA ARG A 50 -3.70 11.52 -20.22
C ARG A 50 -4.64 11.18 -21.38
N SER A 51 -4.45 10.03 -22.02
CA SER A 51 -5.33 9.56 -23.11
C SER A 51 -6.62 8.88 -22.61
N ARG A 52 -6.76 8.66 -21.30
CA ARG A 52 -7.97 8.09 -20.70
C ARG A 52 -8.92 9.21 -20.29
N ASP A 53 -10.22 8.94 -20.40
CA ASP A 53 -11.25 9.79 -19.82
C ASP A 53 -11.10 9.81 -18.30
N GLN A 54 -11.04 11.01 -17.71
CA GLN A 54 -11.01 11.16 -16.27
C GLN A 54 -12.42 11.02 -15.70
N PRO A 55 -12.67 10.11 -14.74
CA PRO A 55 -14.01 9.89 -14.21
C PRO A 55 -14.49 11.03 -13.30
N LEU A 56 -13.58 11.92 -12.89
CA LEU A 56 -13.87 13.03 -11.99
C LEU A 56 -13.44 14.36 -12.60
N GLU A 57 -14.31 15.35 -12.45
CA GLU A 57 -14.04 16.76 -12.71
C GLU A 57 -14.08 17.55 -11.39
N ASN A 58 -13.59 18.79 -11.41
CA ASN A 58 -13.66 19.64 -10.23
C ASN A 58 -15.13 19.93 -9.87
N GLY A 59 -15.56 19.53 -8.68
CA GLY A 59 -16.95 19.64 -8.24
C GLY A 59 -17.83 18.43 -8.52
N SER A 60 -17.27 17.32 -9.05
CA SER A 60 -18.01 16.06 -9.16
C SER A 60 -18.48 15.56 -7.80
N GLU A 61 -19.71 15.07 -7.75
CA GLU A 61 -20.27 14.33 -6.61
C GLU A 61 -20.13 12.83 -6.87
N VAL A 62 -19.66 12.09 -5.86
CA VAL A 62 -19.59 10.62 -5.88
C VAL A 62 -20.23 10.06 -4.63
N GLN A 63 -20.88 8.91 -4.76
CA GLN A 63 -21.51 8.26 -3.61
C GLN A 63 -20.47 7.67 -2.67
N VAL A 64 -19.42 7.03 -3.22
CA VAL A 64 -18.32 6.46 -2.43
C VAL A 64 -16.97 6.84 -3.05
N LEU A 65 -16.13 7.50 -2.25
CA LEU A 65 -14.73 7.78 -2.58
C LEU A 65 -13.82 6.93 -1.69
N ILE A 66 -12.96 6.11 -2.30
CA ILE A 66 -11.97 5.29 -1.60
C ILE A 66 -10.59 5.89 -1.86
N VAL A 67 -9.87 6.26 -0.81
CA VAL A 67 -8.48 6.75 -0.92
C VAL A 67 -7.53 5.56 -0.79
N GLY A 68 -6.80 5.27 -1.87
CA GLY A 68 -5.89 4.16 -2.01
C GLY A 68 -6.43 3.07 -2.95
N ALA A 69 -5.69 2.79 -4.02
CA ALA A 69 -5.93 1.74 -5.01
C ALA A 69 -5.02 0.52 -4.79
N GLY A 70 -4.57 0.32 -3.55
CA GLY A 70 -3.90 -0.91 -3.11
C GLY A 70 -4.86 -2.07 -2.88
N ILE A 71 -4.32 -3.21 -2.44
CA ILE A 71 -5.09 -4.44 -2.15
C ILE A 71 -6.35 -4.15 -1.33
N HIS A 72 -6.24 -3.41 -0.23
CA HIS A 72 -7.38 -3.12 0.64
C HIS A 72 -8.45 -2.27 -0.04
N GLY A 73 -8.06 -1.25 -0.80
CA GLY A 73 -9.01 -0.39 -1.52
C GLY A 73 -9.78 -1.15 -2.59
N VAL A 74 -9.08 -2.00 -3.34
CA VAL A 74 -9.71 -2.88 -4.36
C VAL A 74 -10.65 -3.89 -3.71
N VAL A 75 -10.25 -4.53 -2.60
CA VAL A 75 -11.13 -5.46 -1.87
C VAL A 75 -12.35 -4.76 -1.30
N MET A 76 -12.18 -3.55 -0.74
CA MET A 76 -13.29 -2.74 -0.25
C MET A 76 -14.27 -2.41 -1.37
N ALA A 77 -13.76 -1.95 -2.51
CA ALA A 77 -14.58 -1.65 -3.69
C ALA A 77 -15.34 -2.89 -4.16
N HIS A 78 -14.64 -4.04 -4.29
CA HIS A 78 -15.27 -5.31 -4.65
C HIS A 78 -16.44 -5.64 -3.72
N ARG A 79 -16.23 -5.64 -2.40
CA ARG A 79 -17.27 -5.97 -1.43
C ARG A 79 -18.44 -4.98 -1.43
N LEU A 80 -18.15 -3.68 -1.61
CA LEU A 80 -19.22 -2.68 -1.74
C LEU A 80 -20.09 -2.93 -2.97
N VAL A 81 -19.50 -3.39 -4.06
CA VAL A 81 -20.25 -3.73 -5.28
C VAL A 81 -21.02 -5.03 -5.11
N THR A 82 -20.35 -6.10 -4.67
CA THR A 82 -20.93 -7.45 -4.66
C THR A 82 -21.89 -7.69 -3.50
N GLU A 83 -21.61 -7.10 -2.35
CA GLU A 83 -22.38 -7.32 -1.10
C GLU A 83 -23.12 -6.05 -0.66
N GLY A 84 -22.55 -4.87 -0.92
CA GLY A 84 -23.11 -3.59 -0.52
C GLY A 84 -24.13 -2.99 -1.50
N GLY A 85 -24.29 -3.56 -2.69
CA GLY A 85 -25.22 -3.09 -3.71
C GLY A 85 -24.85 -1.74 -4.34
N ILE A 86 -23.61 -1.28 -4.16
CA ILE A 86 -23.08 -0.08 -4.81
C ILE A 86 -22.80 -0.40 -6.28
N LYS A 87 -23.19 0.46 -7.21
CA LYS A 87 -22.84 0.25 -8.63
C LYS A 87 -21.41 0.69 -8.88
N ASN A 88 -20.77 0.09 -9.89
CA ASN A 88 -19.41 0.48 -10.29
C ASN A 88 -19.29 1.98 -10.61
N ASP A 89 -20.32 2.60 -11.18
CA ASP A 89 -20.30 4.02 -11.56
C ASP A 89 -20.52 4.96 -10.36
N ASP A 90 -20.95 4.43 -9.20
CA ASP A 90 -21.21 5.20 -7.97
C ASP A 90 -19.97 5.26 -7.05
N LEU A 91 -18.87 4.57 -7.42
CA LEU A 91 -17.65 4.46 -6.64
C LEU A 91 -16.43 4.92 -7.42
N VAL A 92 -15.51 5.61 -6.74
CA VAL A 92 -14.21 5.98 -7.31
C VAL A 92 -13.09 5.68 -6.33
N LEU A 93 -12.02 5.06 -6.83
CA LEU A 93 -10.76 4.90 -6.10
C LEU A 93 -9.79 5.99 -6.56
N VAL A 94 -9.22 6.73 -5.62
CA VAL A 94 -8.19 7.72 -5.87
C VAL A 94 -6.88 7.31 -5.21
N ASP A 95 -5.79 7.30 -5.98
CA ASP A 95 -4.45 7.00 -5.48
C ASP A 95 -3.45 7.98 -6.11
N ARG A 96 -2.34 8.21 -5.40
CA ARG A 96 -1.20 8.92 -5.96
C ARG A 96 -0.45 8.06 -6.97
N ALA A 97 -0.50 6.74 -6.83
CA ALA A 97 0.08 5.80 -7.77
C ALA A 97 -0.56 5.95 -9.15
N GLY A 98 0.24 5.84 -10.22
CA GLY A 98 -0.29 5.81 -11.59
C GLY A 98 -1.12 4.56 -11.94
N GLY A 99 -1.38 3.66 -10.99
CA GLY A 99 -2.17 2.45 -11.19
C GLY A 99 -2.45 1.68 -9.89
N TYR A 100 -3.10 0.53 -10.04
CA TYR A 100 -3.46 -0.34 -8.90
C TYR A 100 -2.26 -1.04 -8.28
N GLY A 101 -2.38 -1.38 -7.00
CA GLY A 101 -1.44 -2.25 -6.27
C GLY A 101 -0.89 -1.66 -4.99
N GLY A 102 -0.93 -0.32 -4.84
CA GLY A 102 -0.44 0.37 -3.64
C GLY A 102 1.01 0.00 -3.33
N THR A 103 1.27 -0.68 -2.21
CA THR A 103 2.61 -1.21 -1.88
C THR A 103 3.24 -1.97 -3.05
N TRP A 104 2.49 -2.81 -3.76
CA TRP A 104 2.98 -3.61 -4.88
C TRP A 104 3.13 -2.81 -6.19
N TYR A 105 2.47 -1.65 -6.27
CA TYR A 105 2.70 -0.70 -7.35
C TYR A 105 4.06 -0.02 -7.17
N TRP A 106 4.32 0.52 -5.98
CA TRP A 106 5.52 1.30 -5.68
C TRP A 106 6.78 0.45 -5.55
N ASN A 107 6.69 -0.71 -4.89
CA ASN A 107 7.86 -1.53 -4.56
C ASN A 107 8.09 -2.59 -5.63
N ARG A 108 9.07 -2.34 -6.51
CA ARG A 108 9.46 -3.25 -7.59
C ARG A 108 10.97 -3.53 -7.63
N TYR A 109 11.62 -3.42 -6.47
CA TYR A 109 13.05 -3.68 -6.38
C TYR A 109 13.37 -5.18 -6.58
N PRO A 110 14.58 -5.54 -7.04
CA PRO A 110 14.96 -6.92 -7.26
C PRO A 110 14.80 -7.78 -6.00
N GLY A 111 14.06 -8.88 -6.12
CA GLY A 111 13.81 -9.81 -5.01
C GLY A 111 12.66 -9.43 -4.08
N VAL A 112 11.86 -8.41 -4.41
CA VAL A 112 10.64 -8.09 -3.65
C VAL A 112 9.69 -9.29 -3.56
N MET A 113 9.25 -9.62 -2.34
CA MET A 113 8.31 -10.69 -2.02
C MET A 113 7.50 -10.31 -0.77
N CYS A 114 6.35 -10.97 -0.56
CA CYS A 114 5.65 -10.91 0.72
C CYS A 114 6.37 -11.84 1.73
N ASP A 115 6.32 -11.48 3.00
CA ASP A 115 6.86 -12.27 4.12
C ASP A 115 5.82 -13.21 4.76
N VAL A 116 4.56 -13.09 4.33
CA VAL A 116 3.44 -13.97 4.66
C VAL A 116 3.19 -14.91 3.48
N GLU A 117 2.78 -16.16 3.77
CA GLU A 117 2.41 -17.14 2.75
C GLU A 117 1.37 -16.56 1.77
N GLY A 118 1.57 -16.78 0.47
CA GLY A 118 0.71 -16.22 -0.58
C GLY A 118 -0.76 -16.58 -0.42
N TYR A 119 -1.07 -17.80 0.04
CA TYR A 119 -2.44 -18.26 0.30
C TYR A 119 -3.12 -17.52 1.47
N CYS A 120 -2.34 -16.95 2.39
CA CYS A 120 -2.86 -16.16 3.51
C CYS A 120 -2.86 -14.65 3.23
N TYR A 121 -1.97 -14.19 2.34
CA TYR A 121 -1.76 -12.76 2.11
C TYR A 121 -2.57 -12.22 0.93
N LEU A 122 -2.63 -12.96 -0.18
CA LEU A 122 -3.28 -12.47 -1.40
C LEU A 122 -4.81 -12.52 -1.25
N PRO A 123 -5.52 -11.44 -1.60
CA PRO A 123 -6.96 -11.38 -1.46
C PRO A 123 -7.67 -12.14 -2.58
N LEU A 124 -8.94 -12.48 -2.35
CA LEU A 124 -9.89 -12.94 -3.37
C LEU A 124 -9.43 -14.18 -4.17
N LEU A 125 -8.65 -15.08 -3.55
CA LEU A 125 -8.11 -16.26 -4.24
C LEU A 125 -9.21 -17.21 -4.71
N GLU A 126 -10.27 -17.39 -3.90
CA GLU A 126 -11.40 -18.25 -4.25
C GLU A 126 -12.23 -17.63 -5.38
N GLU A 127 -12.51 -16.34 -5.29
CA GLU A 127 -13.32 -15.58 -6.23
C GLU A 127 -12.64 -15.44 -7.59
N THR A 128 -11.31 -15.27 -7.60
CA THR A 128 -10.53 -15.14 -8.84
C THR A 128 -10.08 -16.48 -9.42
N GLY A 129 -10.13 -17.56 -8.64
CA GLY A 129 -9.55 -18.85 -8.99
C GLY A 129 -8.01 -18.81 -9.15
N TYR A 130 -7.36 -17.74 -8.68
CA TYR A 130 -5.92 -17.58 -8.80
C TYR A 130 -5.19 -18.52 -7.83
N VAL A 131 -4.17 -19.23 -8.34
CA VAL A 131 -3.30 -20.09 -7.54
C VAL A 131 -1.90 -19.47 -7.48
N PRO A 132 -1.44 -19.00 -6.31
CA PRO A 132 -0.08 -18.50 -6.13
C PRO A 132 0.97 -19.50 -6.61
N SER A 133 1.91 -19.04 -7.44
CA SER A 133 2.90 -19.90 -8.10
C SER A 133 4.08 -20.28 -7.20
N LYS A 134 4.27 -19.56 -6.09
CA LYS A 134 5.31 -19.82 -5.09
C LYS A 134 4.64 -20.06 -3.74
N ARG A 135 5.16 -21.06 -3.01
CA ARG A 135 4.82 -21.31 -1.61
C ARG A 135 5.57 -20.31 -0.73
#